data_AF-A0A7Y4ZL22-F1
#
_entry.id   AF-A0A7Y4ZL22-F1
#
_cell.length_a   1.000
_cell.length_b   1.000
_cell.length_c   1.000
_cell.angle_alpha   90.00
_cell.angle_beta   90.00
_cell.angle_gamma   90.00
#
_symmetry.space_group_name_H-M   'P 1'
#
loop_
_entity.id
_entity.type
_entity.pdbx_description
1 polymer ?
#
loop_
_entity_poly.entity_id
_entity_poly.type
_entity_poly.pdbx_seq_one_letter_code
_entity_poly.pdbx_strand_id
1 'polypeptide(L)'
;MKKVTALGLALVLACSKDPPPKGPDPVPSSEPSAAVVVPSATATSVATVAPTATATATVASTDSALPPHLQAETTGDDLSHWGLHLKGFPLLSDDAQRVMYVVNEEDGMRGYANQKVFIKKVDGDKLEKTLPIFSATELDKAERAKKLDDARKKAEANVKAARDLLAAGKWAPMSAATGARGKVFTAGDLSVELKGLRLTIVDKAGKKLVDFDAKGWKSKDGGKGTLKCSFEPTLENVYIAPEKKVVAATVVHIPSGGDSCNLSNETHVVAWK
;
A
#
# COMPACT_ATOMS: atom_id res chain seq x y z
N MET A 1 37.25 -30.82 35.37
CA MET A 1 36.50 -31.73 36.28
C MET A 1 35.56 -30.91 37.15
N LYS A 2 34.37 -31.46 37.50
CA LYS A 2 33.12 -30.84 38.04
C LYS A 2 32.30 -30.13 36.94
N LYS A 3 31.27 -30.70 36.28
CA LYS A 3 30.14 -31.61 36.59
C LYS A 3 29.01 -31.01 37.45
N VAL A 4 27.85 -30.83 36.76
CA VAL A 4 26.43 -31.08 37.18
C VAL A 4 25.82 -29.92 38.01
N THR A 5 24.62 -29.38 37.76
CA THR A 5 23.32 -30.04 37.54
C THR A 5 22.28 -29.08 36.93
N ALA A 6 21.40 -29.61 36.08
CA ALA A 6 20.16 -29.01 35.62
C ALA A 6 19.07 -29.00 36.71
N LEU A 7 18.12 -28.06 36.63
CA LEU A 7 16.76 -28.28 37.14
C LEU A 7 15.77 -27.71 36.13
N GLY A 8 15.05 -28.61 35.46
CA GLY A 8 13.82 -28.28 34.77
C GLY A 8 12.67 -28.21 35.77
N LEU A 9 11.69 -27.36 35.48
CA LEU A 9 10.36 -27.48 36.04
C LEU A 9 9.36 -27.39 34.90
N ALA A 10 8.85 -28.56 34.51
CA ALA A 10 7.64 -28.70 33.73
C ALA A 10 6.44 -28.53 34.67
N LEU A 11 5.44 -27.77 34.26
CA LEU A 11 4.11 -27.80 34.87
C LEU A 11 3.09 -28.14 33.78
N VAL A 12 2.43 -29.28 33.99
CA VAL A 12 1.41 -29.86 33.11
C VAL A 12 0.03 -29.34 33.51
N LEU A 13 -0.81 -29.23 32.47
CA LEU A 13 -2.24 -28.94 32.43
C LEU A 13 -3.10 -29.61 33.52
N ALA A 14 -4.20 -28.93 33.90
CA ALA A 14 -5.51 -29.58 33.97
C ALA A 14 -6.69 -28.57 33.90
N CYS A 15 -7.64 -28.90 33.01
CA CYS A 15 -9.10 -28.69 33.03
C CYS A 15 -9.72 -27.29 33.18
N SER A 16 -10.44 -26.86 32.14
CA SER A 16 -11.91 -26.86 32.19
C SER A 16 -12.52 -26.83 30.79
N LYS A 17 -13.37 -27.84 30.54
CA LYS A 17 -14.27 -27.95 29.38
C LYS A 17 -15.55 -27.22 29.75
N ASP A 18 -15.93 -26.21 28.98
CA ASP A 18 -17.33 -25.81 28.84
C ASP A 18 -17.59 -25.45 27.36
N PRO A 19 -18.56 -26.09 26.69
CA PRO A 19 -18.99 -25.65 25.37
C PRO A 19 -19.87 -24.40 25.48
N PRO A 20 -19.77 -23.44 24.55
CA PRO A 20 -20.68 -22.30 24.52
C PRO A 20 -22.12 -22.74 24.16
N PRO A 21 -23.14 -22.03 24.67
CA PRO A 21 -24.53 -22.35 24.39
C PRO A 21 -24.87 -22.16 22.90
N LYS A 22 -25.60 -23.14 22.34
CA LYS A 22 -26.24 -23.04 21.03
C LYS A 22 -27.23 -21.87 21.03
N GLY A 23 -26.95 -20.86 20.19
CA GLY A 23 -27.94 -19.85 19.83
C GLY A 23 -29.06 -20.47 18.97
N PRO A 24 -30.25 -19.86 18.95
CA PRO A 24 -31.40 -20.38 18.22
C PRO A 24 -31.20 -20.29 16.70
N ASP A 25 -31.61 -21.34 15.99
CA ASP A 25 -31.63 -21.43 14.54
C ASP A 25 -32.53 -20.34 13.93
N PRO A 26 -32.03 -19.53 12.98
CA PRO A 26 -32.90 -18.71 12.15
C PRO A 26 -33.54 -19.56 11.04
N VAL A 27 -34.86 -19.48 11.03
CA VAL A 27 -35.88 -20.06 10.15
C VAL A 27 -35.54 -19.89 8.65
N PRO A 28 -35.81 -20.91 7.81
CA PRO A 28 -35.66 -20.79 6.35
C PRO A 28 -36.71 -19.83 5.78
N SER A 29 -36.24 -18.73 5.17
CA SER A 29 -37.11 -17.87 4.37
C SER A 29 -36.95 -18.22 2.89
N SER A 30 -38.09 -18.59 2.33
CA SER A 30 -38.35 -19.09 0.99
C SER A 30 -38.04 -18.07 -0.10
N GLU A 31 -37.40 -18.55 -1.17
CA GLU A 31 -37.53 -17.96 -2.51
C GLU A 31 -39.01 -17.92 -2.94
N PRO A 32 -39.35 -16.97 -3.80
CA PRO A 32 -40.05 -17.38 -5.01
C PRO A 32 -39.28 -17.03 -6.28
N SER A 33 -39.41 -17.99 -7.20
CA SER A 33 -38.88 -18.05 -8.54
C SER A 33 -39.55 -17.04 -9.50
N ALA A 34 -38.82 -16.81 -10.60
CA ALA A 34 -39.28 -16.43 -11.93
C ALA A 34 -39.70 -14.97 -12.22
N ALA A 35 -38.96 -14.33 -13.14
CA ALA A 35 -39.50 -14.03 -14.46
C ALA A 35 -38.34 -13.74 -15.44
N VAL A 36 -38.19 -14.66 -16.40
CA VAL A 36 -37.49 -14.44 -17.66
C VAL A 36 -38.29 -13.40 -18.45
N VAL A 37 -37.66 -12.29 -18.81
CA VAL A 37 -38.16 -11.39 -19.86
C VAL A 37 -37.02 -11.13 -20.84
N VAL A 38 -37.10 -11.79 -21.98
CA VAL A 38 -36.41 -11.41 -23.22
C VAL A 38 -37.35 -10.50 -23.99
N PRO A 39 -36.84 -9.37 -24.52
CA PRO A 39 -37.32 -8.93 -25.82
C PRO A 39 -36.18 -8.63 -26.81
N SER A 40 -36.39 -9.19 -28.00
CA SER A 40 -35.99 -8.81 -29.35
C SER A 40 -34.86 -7.82 -29.59
N ALA A 41 -33.93 -8.30 -30.42
CA ALA A 41 -33.02 -7.53 -31.25
C ALA A 41 -33.73 -6.41 -32.02
N THR A 42 -33.24 -5.18 -31.84
CA THR A 42 -33.40 -4.11 -32.82
C THR A 42 -32.03 -3.87 -33.45
N ALA A 43 -31.91 -4.27 -34.71
CA ALA A 43 -30.77 -3.97 -35.55
C ALA A 43 -30.66 -2.45 -35.69
N THR A 44 -29.61 -1.85 -35.13
CA THR A 44 -29.25 -0.46 -35.41
C THR A 44 -28.06 -0.48 -36.35
N SER A 45 -28.26 0.17 -37.49
CA SER A 45 -27.35 0.30 -38.62
C SER A 45 -25.94 0.73 -38.22
N VAL A 46 -24.96 0.08 -38.84
CA VAL A 46 -23.54 0.45 -38.85
C VAL A 46 -23.41 1.87 -39.42
N ALA A 47 -23.11 2.84 -38.56
CA ALA A 47 -22.56 4.12 -39.01
C ALA A 47 -21.06 3.91 -39.26
N THR A 48 -20.66 3.93 -40.53
CA THR A 48 -19.26 3.97 -40.94
C THR A 48 -18.65 5.29 -40.46
N VAL A 49 -17.94 5.24 -39.34
CA VAL A 49 -17.11 6.35 -38.87
C VAL A 49 -15.82 6.31 -39.68
N ALA A 50 -15.58 7.38 -40.45
CA ALA A 50 -14.33 7.60 -41.17
C ALA A 50 -13.12 7.55 -40.21
N PRO A 51 -11.93 7.10 -40.66
CA PRO A 51 -10.74 7.10 -39.81
C PRO A 51 -10.35 8.54 -39.48
N THR A 52 -10.68 8.98 -38.27
CA THR A 52 -10.10 10.19 -37.68
C THR A 52 -8.59 9.98 -37.61
N ALA A 53 -7.86 10.94 -38.19
CA ALA A 53 -6.41 10.93 -38.32
C ALA A 53 -5.72 10.43 -37.05
N THR A 54 -4.81 9.47 -37.23
CA THR A 54 -3.84 9.03 -36.23
C THR A 54 -3.11 10.26 -35.71
N ALA A 55 -3.54 10.78 -34.56
CA ALA A 55 -2.73 11.65 -33.76
C ALA A 55 -1.53 10.81 -33.34
N THR A 56 -0.40 11.03 -34.01
CA THR A 56 0.89 10.52 -33.57
C THR A 56 1.07 11.04 -32.16
N ALA A 57 0.86 10.18 -31.16
CA ALA A 57 1.22 10.47 -29.80
C ALA A 57 2.73 10.69 -29.82
N THR A 58 3.13 11.95 -29.78
CA THR A 58 4.49 12.34 -29.45
C THR A 58 4.72 11.76 -28.06
N VAL A 59 5.37 10.59 -28.01
CA VAL A 59 5.94 10.06 -26.79
C VAL A 59 6.88 11.17 -26.33
N ALA A 60 6.48 11.88 -25.29
CA ALA A 60 7.31 12.89 -24.66
C ALA A 60 8.64 12.19 -24.36
N SER A 61 9.67 12.65 -25.07
CA SER A 61 11.02 12.16 -24.96
C SER A 61 11.37 12.11 -23.49
N THR A 62 11.78 10.93 -23.03
CA THR A 62 12.20 10.64 -21.67
C THR A 62 13.10 11.75 -21.17
N ASP A 63 12.52 12.64 -20.37
CA ASP A 63 13.24 13.60 -19.56
C ASP A 63 14.29 12.79 -18.82
N SER A 64 15.56 13.12 -19.07
CA SER A 64 16.72 12.32 -18.68
C SER A 64 16.53 11.89 -17.24
N ALA A 65 16.13 10.62 -17.04
CA ALA A 65 15.58 10.17 -15.79
C ALA A 65 16.73 10.20 -14.78
N LEU A 66 16.81 11.30 -14.02
CA LEU A 66 17.79 11.42 -12.96
C LEU A 66 17.70 10.15 -12.12
N PRO A 67 18.85 9.55 -11.76
CA PRO A 67 18.85 8.30 -11.02
C PRO A 67 17.98 8.45 -9.77
N PRO A 68 17.33 7.35 -9.33
CA PRO A 68 16.59 7.34 -8.09
C PRO A 68 17.38 8.02 -6.98
N HIS A 69 16.72 8.92 -6.27
CA HIS A 69 17.40 9.77 -5.32
C HIS A 69 16.54 10.00 -4.09
N LEU A 70 17.19 9.94 -2.93
CA LEU A 70 16.61 10.13 -1.61
C LEU A 70 17.48 11.14 -0.87
N GLN A 71 16.91 12.29 -0.51
CA GLN A 71 17.61 13.34 0.22
C GLN A 71 16.73 13.93 1.29
N ALA A 72 17.28 14.07 2.50
CA ALA A 72 16.68 14.93 3.50
C ALA A 72 16.89 16.38 3.10
N GLU A 73 15.81 17.14 3.15
CA GLU A 73 15.80 18.58 2.99
C GLU A 73 15.33 19.20 4.29
N THR A 74 15.93 20.33 4.65
CA THR A 74 15.61 21.07 5.85
C THR A 74 15.27 22.48 5.41
N THR A 75 14.00 22.87 5.41
CA THR A 75 13.64 24.26 5.12
C THR A 75 13.85 25.08 6.40
N GLY A 76 15.11 25.47 6.66
CA GLY A 76 15.52 26.28 7.81
C GLY A 76 16.32 25.51 8.87
N ASP A 77 16.59 26.21 9.98
CA ASP A 77 17.37 25.69 11.11
C ASP A 77 16.52 24.85 12.09
N ASP A 78 15.20 24.83 11.92
CA ASP A 78 14.27 24.08 12.77
C ASP A 78 13.98 22.69 12.20
N LEU A 79 14.19 21.67 13.03
CA LEU A 79 13.95 20.27 12.72
C LEU A 79 12.47 19.94 12.47
N SER A 80 11.55 20.81 12.91
CA SER A 80 10.12 20.71 12.58
C SER A 80 9.83 20.79 11.07
N HIS A 81 10.81 21.23 10.28
CA HIS A 81 10.73 21.37 8.82
C HIS A 81 11.63 20.38 8.05
N TRP A 82 11.99 19.25 8.66
CA TRP A 82 12.65 18.16 7.95
C TRP A 82 11.67 17.48 6.98
N GLY A 83 11.98 17.58 5.69
CA GLY A 83 11.32 16.85 4.60
C GLY A 83 12.24 15.80 4.00
N LEU A 84 11.66 14.86 3.27
CA LEU A 84 12.42 13.94 2.43
C LEU A 84 12.03 14.17 0.99
N HIS A 85 12.98 14.68 0.22
CA HIS A 85 12.85 14.80 -1.21
C HIS A 85 13.18 13.46 -1.87
N LEU A 86 12.20 12.96 -2.62
CA LEU A 86 12.22 11.66 -3.26
C LEU A 86 12.06 11.85 -4.76
N LYS A 87 12.93 11.24 -5.55
CA LYS A 87 12.79 11.20 -7.01
C LYS A 87 12.86 9.76 -7.51
N GLY A 88 11.91 9.42 -8.38
CA GLY A 88 11.86 8.12 -9.07
C GLY A 88 11.27 6.97 -8.24
N PHE A 89 10.59 7.26 -7.13
CA PHE A 89 9.93 6.23 -6.30
C PHE A 89 8.47 6.03 -6.71
N PRO A 90 7.92 4.80 -6.53
CA PRO A 90 8.57 3.60 -6.04
C PRO A 90 9.50 2.96 -7.09
N LEU A 91 10.38 2.10 -6.61
CA LEU A 91 11.43 1.44 -7.39
C LEU A 91 11.22 -0.06 -7.43
N LEU A 92 11.48 -0.68 -8.58
CA LEU A 92 11.52 -2.13 -8.75
C LEU A 92 12.97 -2.58 -8.91
N SER A 93 13.36 -3.67 -8.25
CA SER A 93 14.67 -4.27 -8.48
C SER A 93 14.76 -4.89 -9.88
N ASP A 94 15.94 -4.90 -10.51
CA ASP A 94 16.13 -5.40 -11.89
C ASP A 94 15.63 -6.85 -12.10
N ASP A 95 15.74 -7.68 -11.05
CA ASP A 95 15.28 -9.07 -10.99
C ASP A 95 13.75 -9.21 -10.77
N ALA A 96 13.04 -8.08 -10.64
CA ALA A 96 11.61 -7.98 -10.36
C ALA A 96 11.16 -8.72 -9.08
N GLN A 97 12.07 -8.93 -8.12
CA GLN A 97 11.75 -9.63 -6.87
C GLN A 97 11.37 -8.69 -5.73
N ARG A 98 11.74 -7.42 -5.80
CA ARG A 98 11.57 -6.47 -4.69
C ARG A 98 11.12 -5.10 -5.18
N VAL A 99 10.22 -4.49 -4.41
CA VAL A 99 9.83 -3.09 -4.59
C VAL A 99 10.29 -2.28 -3.38
N MET A 100 11.00 -1.18 -3.63
CA MET A 100 11.32 -0.18 -2.62
C MET A 100 10.39 1.00 -2.76
N TYR A 101 9.74 1.40 -1.67
CA TYR A 101 8.85 2.55 -1.63
C TYR A 101 9.02 3.30 -0.32
N VAL A 102 8.57 4.55 -0.31
CA VAL A 102 8.60 5.40 0.89
C VAL A 102 7.18 5.80 1.19
N VAL A 103 6.78 5.64 2.46
CA VAL A 103 5.49 6.15 2.92
C VAL A 103 5.77 7.33 3.83
N ASN A 104 5.03 8.41 3.59
CA ASN A 104 4.82 9.45 4.58
C ASN A 104 3.54 9.09 5.34
N GLU A 105 3.69 8.47 6.51
CA GLU A 105 2.56 8.26 7.41
C GLU A 105 2.33 9.56 8.18
N GLU A 106 1.27 10.29 7.83
CA GLU A 106 0.76 11.34 8.71
C GLU A 106 0.13 10.68 9.92
N ASP A 107 0.69 10.86 11.11
CA ASP A 107 -0.01 10.45 12.34
C ASP A 107 -1.25 11.34 12.48
N GLY A 108 -2.41 10.71 12.50
CA GLY A 108 -3.71 11.35 12.47
C GLY A 108 -3.83 12.43 13.56
N MET A 109 -4.44 13.55 13.18
CA MET A 109 -4.69 14.77 13.97
C MET A 109 -3.60 15.84 14.03
N ARG A 110 -2.32 15.54 13.79
CA ARG A 110 -1.26 16.57 13.92
C ARG A 110 -0.47 16.86 12.64
N GLY A 111 -0.74 16.15 11.54
CA GLY A 111 -0.04 16.36 10.27
C GLY A 111 1.47 16.03 10.36
N TYR A 112 1.84 15.20 11.34
CA TYR A 112 3.22 14.89 11.61
C TYR A 112 3.73 13.82 10.65
N ALA A 113 4.75 14.17 9.86
CA ALA A 113 5.39 13.25 8.93
C ALA A 113 6.18 12.16 9.67
N ASN A 114 5.78 10.89 9.51
CA ASN A 114 6.61 9.74 9.83
C ASN A 114 7.07 9.09 8.53
N GLN A 115 8.31 9.35 8.17
CA GLN A 115 8.89 8.88 6.92
C GLN A 115 9.62 7.57 7.15
N LYS A 116 9.25 6.55 6.36
CA LYS A 116 9.85 5.22 6.41
C LYS A 116 10.10 4.72 5.01
N VAL A 117 11.27 4.12 4.78
CA VAL A 117 11.57 3.36 3.57
C VAL A 117 11.21 1.90 3.82
N PHE A 118 10.48 1.32 2.89
CA PHE A 118 10.08 -0.08 2.92
C PHE A 118 10.66 -0.81 1.71
N ILE A 119 11.04 -2.07 1.91
CA ILE A 119 11.33 -3.01 0.83
C ILE A 119 10.39 -4.19 1.01
N LYS A 120 9.56 -4.43 0.01
CA LYS A 120 8.66 -5.59 -0.06
C LYS A 120 9.10 -6.56 -1.14
N LYS A 121 8.94 -7.85 -0.88
CA LYS A 121 9.04 -8.88 -1.90
C LYS A 121 7.78 -8.88 -2.76
N VAL A 122 8.00 -9.01 -4.06
CA VAL A 122 6.94 -9.12 -5.06
C VAL A 122 6.17 -10.43 -4.89
N ASP A 123 6.89 -11.52 -4.61
CA ASP A 123 6.25 -12.80 -4.30
C ASP A 123 5.68 -12.79 -2.87
N GLY A 124 4.35 -12.79 -2.79
CA GLY A 124 3.60 -12.86 -1.53
C GLY A 124 3.45 -11.54 -0.75
N ASP A 125 3.74 -10.39 -1.36
CA ASP A 125 3.57 -9.04 -0.74
C ASP A 125 4.26 -8.90 0.63
N LYS A 126 5.35 -9.67 0.85
CA LYS A 126 5.96 -9.78 2.17
C LYS A 126 6.94 -8.65 2.42
N LEU A 127 6.80 -7.98 3.56
CA LEU A 127 7.76 -6.99 4.02
C LEU A 127 9.12 -7.64 4.33
N GLU A 128 10.16 -7.22 3.61
CA GLU A 128 11.53 -7.69 3.80
C GLU A 128 12.30 -6.76 4.73
N LYS A 129 12.13 -5.44 4.56
CA LYS A 129 12.85 -4.45 5.34
C LYS A 129 12.02 -3.19 5.57
N THR A 130 12.18 -2.61 6.76
CA THR A 130 11.69 -1.28 7.11
C THR A 130 12.85 -0.48 7.68
N LEU A 131 13.06 0.73 7.16
CA LEU A 131 13.99 1.69 7.71
C LEU A 131 13.22 2.94 8.13
N PRO A 132 13.15 3.25 9.44
CA PRO A 132 12.67 4.55 9.86
C PRO A 132 13.65 5.62 9.39
N ILE A 133 13.14 6.69 8.77
CA ILE A 133 13.95 7.86 8.41
C ILE A 133 13.79 8.90 9.51
N PHE A 134 12.55 9.33 9.71
CA PHE A 134 12.19 10.41 10.61
C PHE A 134 10.86 10.08 11.30
N SER A 135 10.74 10.49 12.56
CA SER A 135 9.49 10.42 13.31
C SER A 135 9.30 11.70 14.11
N ALA A 136 8.19 12.38 13.87
CA ALA A 136 7.86 13.60 14.61
C ALA A 136 7.73 13.35 16.12
N THR A 137 7.20 12.19 16.54
CA THR A 137 7.13 11.84 17.97
C THR A 137 8.51 11.73 18.61
N GLU A 138 9.51 11.22 17.87
CA GLU A 138 10.90 11.22 18.35
C GLU A 138 11.47 12.64 18.40
N LEU A 139 11.10 13.49 17.44
CA LEU A 139 11.51 14.89 17.42
C LEU A 139 10.93 15.69 18.59
N ASP A 140 9.62 15.60 18.84
CA ASP A 140 8.94 16.25 19.97
C ASP A 140 9.60 15.87 21.30
N LYS A 141 9.97 14.59 21.46
CA LYS A 141 10.69 14.12 22.65
C LYS A 141 12.08 14.71 22.75
N ALA A 142 12.80 14.79 21.63
CA ALA A 142 14.12 15.38 21.58
C ALA A 142 14.09 16.89 21.89
N GLU A 143 13.09 17.61 21.38
CA GLU A 143 12.88 19.03 21.66
C GLU A 143 12.66 19.27 23.16
N ARG A 144 11.71 18.56 23.77
CA ARG A 144 11.43 18.65 25.21
C ARG A 144 12.64 18.30 26.07
N ALA A 145 13.47 17.38 25.60
CA ALA A 145 14.71 16.97 26.27
C ALA A 145 15.92 17.86 25.95
N LYS A 146 15.79 18.88 25.08
CA LYS A 146 16.89 19.71 24.55
C LYS A 146 18.01 18.87 23.89
N LYS A 147 17.63 17.83 23.15
CA LYS A 147 18.51 16.88 22.43
C LYS A 147 18.26 16.87 20.92
N LEU A 148 17.90 18.02 20.36
CA LEU A 148 17.59 18.18 18.94
C LEU A 148 18.75 17.75 18.03
N ASP A 149 20.00 18.08 18.40
CA ASP A 149 21.18 17.67 17.64
C ASP A 149 21.35 16.15 17.55
N ASP A 150 21.02 15.42 18.61
CA ASP A 150 21.08 13.95 18.62
C ASP A 150 20.02 13.36 17.70
N ALA A 151 18.80 13.93 17.71
CA ALA A 151 17.72 13.53 16.81
C ALA A 151 18.08 13.81 15.34
N ARG A 152 18.68 14.97 15.06
CA ARG A 152 19.19 15.33 13.73
C ARG A 152 20.24 14.31 13.25
N LYS A 153 21.27 14.06 14.05
CA LYS A 153 22.32 13.08 13.71
C LYS A 153 21.74 11.68 13.46
N LYS A 154 20.75 11.28 14.25
CA LYS A 154 20.03 10.02 14.05
C LYS A 154 19.28 9.99 12.71
N ALA A 155 18.56 11.06 12.37
CA ALA A 155 17.85 11.17 11.09
C ALA A 155 18.82 11.15 9.90
N GLU A 156 19.93 11.90 9.97
CA GLU A 156 20.99 11.89 8.94
C GLU A 156 21.59 10.48 8.77
N ALA A 157 21.85 9.76 9.86
CA ALA A 157 22.34 8.39 9.81
C ALA A 157 21.33 7.44 9.16
N ASN A 158 20.03 7.60 9.45
CA ASN A 158 18.96 6.80 8.84
C ASN A 158 18.83 7.06 7.34
N VAL A 159 18.87 8.34 6.93
CA VAL A 159 18.89 8.75 5.52
C VAL A 159 20.09 8.13 4.81
N LYS A 160 21.27 8.17 5.45
CA LYS A 160 22.47 7.52 4.90
C LYS A 160 22.26 6.01 4.75
N ALA A 161 21.70 5.33 5.75
CA ALA A 161 21.42 3.90 5.66
C ALA A 161 20.44 3.55 4.53
N ALA A 162 19.44 4.40 4.28
CA ALA A 162 18.52 4.24 3.15
C ALA A 162 19.21 4.46 1.80
N ARG A 163 20.09 5.48 1.69
CA ARG A 163 20.92 5.71 0.51
C ARG A 163 21.87 4.55 0.23
N ASP A 164 22.48 3.99 1.27
CA ASP A 164 23.39 2.84 1.14
C ASP A 164 22.62 1.62 0.58
N LEU A 165 21.36 1.40 0.98
CA LEU A 165 20.52 0.34 0.38
C LEU A 165 20.14 0.63 -1.07
N LEU A 166 19.83 1.89 -1.38
CA LEU A 166 19.55 2.30 -2.75
C LEU A 166 20.78 2.06 -3.64
N ALA A 167 21.98 2.42 -3.18
CA ALA A 167 23.23 2.23 -3.91
C ALA A 167 23.65 0.75 -4.03
N ALA A 168 23.32 -0.09 -3.04
CA ALA A 168 23.69 -1.51 -3.05
C ALA A 168 22.86 -2.36 -4.02
N GLY A 169 21.69 -1.88 -4.45
CA GLY A 169 20.83 -2.60 -5.39
C GLY A 169 20.83 -1.98 -6.78
N LYS A 170 20.36 -2.75 -7.76
CA LYS A 170 20.00 -2.22 -9.08
C LYS A 170 18.49 -2.01 -9.11
N TRP A 171 18.10 -0.76 -9.29
CA TRP A 171 16.73 -0.30 -9.12
C TRP A 171 16.30 0.52 -10.33
N ALA A 172 15.08 0.28 -10.79
CA ALA A 172 14.43 1.05 -11.85
C ALA A 172 13.16 1.73 -11.31
N PRO A 173 12.90 3.00 -11.63
CA PRO A 173 11.62 3.66 -11.36
C PRO A 173 10.44 2.90 -11.98
N MET A 174 9.35 2.77 -11.23
CA MET A 174 8.08 2.29 -11.76
C MET A 174 7.30 3.44 -12.40
N SER A 175 6.50 3.14 -13.41
CA SER A 175 5.66 4.15 -14.07
C SER A 175 4.39 4.38 -13.27
N ALA A 176 4.02 5.63 -13.02
CA ALA A 176 2.74 5.95 -12.39
C ALA A 176 1.58 5.68 -13.36
N ALA A 177 0.55 4.99 -12.88
CA ALA A 177 -0.72 4.89 -13.58
C ALA A 177 -1.55 6.15 -13.30
N THR A 178 -2.36 6.57 -14.28
CA THR A 178 -3.23 7.74 -14.15
C THR A 178 -4.63 7.31 -13.71
N GLY A 179 -5.23 8.01 -12.76
CA GLY A 179 -6.57 7.70 -12.27
C GLY A 179 -7.02 8.66 -11.18
N ALA A 180 -8.32 8.64 -10.89
CA ALA A 180 -8.86 9.32 -9.72
C ALA A 180 -8.86 8.38 -8.51
N ARG A 181 -8.59 8.93 -7.33
CA ARG A 181 -8.67 8.19 -6.06
C ARG A 181 -10.03 7.47 -5.94
N GLY A 182 -9.97 6.20 -5.56
CA GLY A 182 -11.15 5.34 -5.43
C GLY A 182 -11.82 4.93 -6.75
N LYS A 183 -11.18 5.22 -7.88
CA LYS A 183 -11.63 4.82 -9.22
C LYS A 183 -10.58 3.93 -9.89
N VAL A 184 -10.81 3.61 -11.16
CA VAL A 184 -9.90 2.83 -11.98
C VAL A 184 -8.67 3.67 -12.32
N PHE A 185 -7.50 3.06 -12.20
CA PHE A 185 -6.22 3.59 -12.68
C PHE A 185 -5.85 2.90 -14.00
N THR A 186 -5.27 3.64 -14.93
CA THR A 186 -4.83 3.12 -16.23
C THR A 186 -3.36 3.40 -16.46
N ALA A 187 -2.64 2.42 -17.04
CA ALA A 187 -1.29 2.63 -17.56
C ALA A 187 -1.13 1.84 -18.86
N GLY A 188 -1.04 2.56 -19.98
CA GLY A 188 -1.07 1.95 -21.31
C GLY A 188 -2.33 1.09 -21.50
N ASP A 189 -2.13 -0.19 -21.80
CA ASP A 189 -3.20 -1.15 -22.07
C ASP A 189 -3.74 -1.83 -20.79
N LEU A 190 -3.32 -1.40 -19.60
CA LEU A 190 -3.72 -1.99 -18.33
C LEU A 190 -4.69 -1.09 -17.57
N SER A 191 -5.70 -1.71 -16.95
CA SER A 191 -6.62 -1.08 -16.00
C SER A 191 -6.52 -1.77 -14.65
N VAL A 192 -6.41 -0.98 -13.59
CA VAL A 192 -6.30 -1.42 -12.19
C VAL A 192 -7.47 -0.85 -11.40
N GLU A 193 -8.21 -1.71 -10.72
CA GLU A 193 -9.40 -1.33 -9.97
C GLU A 193 -9.42 -2.01 -8.61
N LEU A 194 -9.88 -1.29 -7.60
CA LEU A 194 -10.20 -1.84 -6.28
C LEU A 194 -11.71 -1.81 -6.06
N LYS A 195 -12.32 -2.98 -5.86
CA LYS A 195 -13.73 -3.13 -5.44
C LYS A 195 -13.80 -3.85 -4.11
N GLY A 196 -14.23 -3.16 -3.06
CA GLY A 196 -14.15 -3.69 -1.69
C GLY A 196 -12.70 -4.02 -1.36
N LEU A 197 -12.40 -5.29 -1.06
CA LEU A 197 -11.03 -5.76 -0.76
C LEU A 197 -10.33 -6.41 -1.96
N ARG A 198 -10.91 -6.32 -3.16
CA ARG A 198 -10.45 -7.07 -4.33
C ARG A 198 -9.79 -6.14 -5.33
N LEU A 199 -8.49 -6.31 -5.51
CA LEU A 199 -7.70 -5.61 -6.52
C LEU A 199 -7.68 -6.44 -7.80
N THR A 200 -8.16 -5.86 -8.89
CA THR A 200 -8.17 -6.49 -10.21
C THR A 200 -7.34 -5.70 -11.19
N ILE A 201 -6.57 -6.43 -12.01
CA ILE A 201 -5.85 -5.87 -13.15
C ILE A 201 -6.35 -6.54 -14.42
N VAL A 202 -6.74 -5.74 -15.38
CA VAL A 202 -7.36 -6.18 -16.64
C VAL A 202 -6.61 -5.55 -17.80
N ASP A 203 -6.34 -6.33 -18.86
CA ASP A 203 -5.80 -5.77 -20.10
C ASP A 203 -6.88 -5.15 -20.99
N LYS A 204 -6.47 -4.47 -22.06
CA LYS A 204 -7.39 -3.85 -23.02
C LYS A 204 -8.36 -4.83 -23.70
N ALA A 205 -8.06 -6.13 -23.71
CA ALA A 205 -8.92 -7.17 -24.26
C ALA A 205 -9.95 -7.67 -23.24
N GLY A 206 -9.96 -7.12 -22.03
CA GLY A 206 -10.85 -7.55 -20.95
C GLY A 206 -10.34 -8.79 -20.21
N LYS A 207 -9.13 -9.28 -20.51
CA LYS A 207 -8.56 -10.44 -19.81
C LYS A 207 -8.07 -10.00 -18.44
N LYS A 208 -8.56 -10.68 -17.41
CA LYS A 208 -8.09 -10.49 -16.04
C LYS A 208 -6.70 -11.11 -15.87
N LEU A 209 -5.73 -10.28 -15.52
CA LEU A 209 -4.33 -10.67 -15.29
C LEU A 209 -4.05 -10.89 -13.80
N VAL A 210 -4.64 -10.05 -12.95
CA VAL A 210 -4.55 -10.16 -11.50
C VAL A 210 -5.95 -10.15 -10.91
N ASP A 211 -6.13 -11.02 -9.93
CA ASP A 211 -7.33 -11.08 -9.12
C ASP A 211 -6.93 -11.33 -7.67
N PHE A 212 -6.57 -10.26 -6.98
CA PHE A 212 -6.02 -10.33 -5.63
C PHE A 212 -7.11 -9.96 -4.63
N ASP A 213 -7.57 -10.96 -3.87
CA ASP A 213 -8.42 -10.75 -2.71
C ASP A 213 -7.54 -10.47 -1.50
N ALA A 214 -7.52 -9.21 -1.11
CA ALA A 214 -6.77 -8.77 0.02
C ALA A 214 -7.55 -8.94 1.31
N LYS A 215 -7.77 -10.19 1.71
CA LYS A 215 -8.42 -10.55 2.98
C LYS A 215 -7.71 -9.94 4.21
N GLY A 216 -6.48 -9.43 4.04
CA GLY A 216 -5.74 -8.65 5.03
C GLY A 216 -6.17 -7.19 5.15
N TRP A 217 -6.84 -6.60 4.15
CA TRP A 217 -7.35 -5.22 4.13
C TRP A 217 -8.69 -5.09 4.85
N LYS A 218 -8.95 -5.96 5.84
CA LYS A 218 -10.15 -5.85 6.67
C LYS A 218 -10.05 -4.57 7.49
N SER A 219 -11.18 -3.89 7.61
CA SER A 219 -11.39 -2.84 8.60
C SER A 219 -10.81 -3.30 9.94
N LYS A 220 -9.77 -2.61 10.43
CA LYS A 220 -9.32 -2.80 11.80
C LYS A 220 -10.32 -2.08 12.67
N ASP A 221 -11.24 -2.81 13.29
CA ASP A 221 -12.13 -2.21 14.28
C ASP A 221 -11.27 -1.53 15.36
N GLY A 222 -11.34 -0.20 15.41
CA GLY A 222 -10.56 0.63 16.31
C GLY A 222 -11.02 0.47 17.76
N GLY A 223 -10.59 -0.60 18.43
CA GLY A 223 -10.63 -0.73 19.88
C GLY A 223 -12.00 -1.02 20.51
N LYS A 224 -11.96 -1.49 21.77
CA LYS A 224 -13.14 -1.70 22.62
C LYS A 224 -13.69 -0.33 23.05
N GLY A 225 -14.50 0.29 22.20
CA GLY A 225 -15.19 1.55 22.48
C GLY A 225 -16.45 1.69 21.63
N THR A 226 -17.38 2.56 22.04
CA THR A 226 -18.66 2.82 21.37
C THR A 226 -18.53 3.49 20.00
N LEU A 227 -17.33 3.95 19.62
CA LEU A 227 -17.04 4.53 18.31
C LEU A 227 -16.50 3.44 17.38
N LYS A 228 -17.37 2.94 16.50
CA LYS A 228 -16.95 2.04 15.41
C LYS A 228 -16.34 2.88 14.29
N CYS A 229 -15.02 2.90 14.18
CA CYS A 229 -14.36 3.33 12.95
C CYS A 229 -14.70 2.31 11.86
N SER A 230 -15.52 2.68 10.88
CA SER A 230 -15.65 1.90 9.65
C SER A 230 -14.61 2.40 8.66
N PHE A 231 -13.89 1.48 8.02
CA PHE A 231 -12.85 1.81 7.06
C PHE A 231 -13.22 1.24 5.69
N GLU A 232 -13.34 2.13 4.70
CA GLU A 232 -13.46 1.73 3.30
C GLU A 232 -12.10 1.84 2.61
N PRO A 233 -11.47 0.71 2.23
CA PRO A 233 -10.19 0.75 1.55
C PRO A 233 -10.36 1.37 0.17
N THR A 234 -9.57 2.39 -0.08
CA THR A 234 -9.64 3.21 -1.28
C THR A 234 -8.30 3.20 -1.97
N LEU A 235 -8.30 2.92 -3.28
CA LEU A 235 -7.09 2.96 -4.09
C LEU A 235 -6.65 4.42 -4.28
N GLU A 236 -5.42 4.75 -3.88
CA GLU A 236 -4.92 6.12 -3.90
C GLU A 236 -3.87 6.34 -4.98
N ASN A 237 -2.88 5.45 -5.08
CA ASN A 237 -1.81 5.54 -6.07
C ASN A 237 -1.53 4.15 -6.64
N VAL A 238 -1.20 4.09 -7.92
CA VAL A 238 -0.84 2.84 -8.61
C VAL A 238 0.42 3.07 -9.45
N TYR A 239 1.39 2.19 -9.29
CA TYR A 239 2.64 2.18 -10.04
C TYR A 239 2.82 0.83 -10.71
N ILE A 240 3.26 0.83 -11.95
CA ILE A 240 3.28 -0.35 -12.82
C ILE A 240 4.63 -0.45 -13.52
N ALA A 241 5.15 -1.67 -13.61
CA ALA A 241 6.26 -2.06 -14.46
C ALA A 241 5.75 -3.17 -15.42
N PRO A 242 5.12 -2.80 -16.55
CA PRO A 242 4.42 -3.74 -17.42
C PRO A 242 5.35 -4.84 -17.97
N GLU A 243 6.58 -4.48 -18.30
CA GLU A 243 7.61 -5.36 -18.83
C GLU A 243 8.10 -6.41 -17.83
N LYS A 244 7.99 -6.10 -16.53
CA LYS A 244 8.29 -7.02 -15.43
C LYS A 244 7.06 -7.66 -14.81
N LYS A 245 5.87 -7.28 -15.27
CA LYS A 245 4.58 -7.76 -14.76
C LYS A 245 4.39 -7.53 -13.27
N VAL A 246 4.75 -6.33 -12.78
CA VAL A 246 4.61 -5.93 -11.37
C VAL A 246 3.77 -4.67 -11.24
N VAL A 247 2.88 -4.65 -10.24
CA VAL A 247 2.13 -3.48 -9.78
C VAL A 247 2.39 -3.26 -8.30
N ALA A 248 2.58 -1.99 -7.92
CA ALA A 248 2.52 -1.51 -6.55
C ALA A 248 1.32 -0.58 -6.41
N ALA A 249 0.38 -0.93 -5.54
CA ALA A 249 -0.87 -0.21 -5.31
C ALA A 249 -0.92 0.28 -3.86
N THR A 250 -1.06 1.59 -3.66
CA THR A 250 -1.28 2.18 -2.34
C THR A 250 -2.78 2.25 -2.06
N VAL A 251 -3.18 1.65 -0.95
CA VAL A 251 -4.54 1.59 -0.45
C VAL A 251 -4.60 2.40 0.84
N VAL A 252 -5.53 3.34 0.88
CA VAL A 252 -5.79 4.17 2.06
C VAL A 252 -7.08 3.73 2.70
N HIS A 253 -7.04 3.55 4.01
CA HIS A 253 -8.22 3.29 4.81
C HIS A 253 -8.76 4.63 5.29
N ILE A 254 -9.82 5.11 4.62
CA ILE A 254 -10.49 6.36 5.01
C ILE A 254 -11.47 6.02 6.13
N PRO A 255 -11.33 6.65 7.31
CA PRO A 255 -12.30 6.44 8.37
C PRO A 255 -13.62 7.12 8.06
N SER A 256 -14.70 6.38 8.17
CA SER A 256 -16.06 6.90 8.27
C SER A 256 -16.48 6.83 9.74
N GLY A 257 -16.28 7.91 10.49
CA GLY A 257 -16.80 8.09 11.86
C GLY A 257 -15.87 8.82 12.81
N GLY A 258 -16.12 10.11 13.08
CA GLY A 258 -15.50 10.89 14.16
C GLY A 258 -13.99 11.16 14.06
N ASP A 259 -13.55 12.26 14.67
CA ASP A 259 -12.19 12.82 14.55
C ASP A 259 -11.06 11.93 15.12
N SER A 260 -11.37 10.78 15.72
CA SER A 260 -10.39 9.93 16.43
C SER A 260 -9.89 8.71 15.63
N CYS A 261 -10.26 8.56 14.37
CA CYS A 261 -9.82 7.42 13.57
C CYS A 261 -8.56 7.77 12.77
N ASN A 262 -7.47 7.03 12.99
CA ASN A 262 -6.21 7.24 12.27
C ASN A 262 -6.32 6.73 10.83
N LEU A 263 -5.88 7.53 9.87
CA LEU A 263 -5.64 7.09 8.51
C LEU A 263 -4.52 6.04 8.52
N SER A 264 -4.69 4.97 7.75
CA SER A 264 -3.60 4.02 7.50
C SER A 264 -3.41 3.82 6.00
N ASN A 265 -2.20 4.09 5.53
CA ASN A 265 -1.77 3.89 4.15
C ASN A 265 -0.97 2.60 4.07
N GLU A 266 -1.41 1.65 3.26
CA GLU A 266 -0.71 0.40 3.01
C GLU A 266 -0.39 0.29 1.52
N THR A 267 0.88 0.02 1.17
CA THR A 267 1.28 -0.24 -0.23
C THR A 267 1.39 -1.74 -0.44
N HIS A 268 0.70 -2.27 -1.44
CA HIS A 268 0.67 -3.69 -1.79
C HIS A 268 1.35 -3.93 -3.12
N VAL A 269 2.14 -5.00 -3.19
CA VAL A 269 2.89 -5.37 -4.37
C VAL A 269 2.33 -6.68 -4.92
N VAL A 270 1.95 -6.67 -6.19
CA VAL A 270 1.36 -7.83 -6.87
C VAL A 270 2.03 -8.03 -8.22
N ALA A 271 2.34 -9.27 -8.57
CA ALA A 271 2.83 -9.64 -9.89
C ALA A 271 1.87 -10.57 -10.63
N TRP A 272 1.99 -10.61 -11.95
CA TRP A 272 1.23 -11.52 -12.81
C TRP A 272 2.13 -12.31 -13.76
N LYS A 273 1.55 -13.40 -14.30
CA LYS A 273 2.21 -14.30 -15.25
C LYS A 273 1.73 -14.03 -16.67
#